data_AF-A0A2M8C714-F1
#
_entry.id   AF-A0A2M8C714-F1
#
_cell.length_a   1.000
_cell.length_b   1.000
_cell.length_c   1.000
_cell.angle_alpha   90.00
_cell.angle_beta   90.00
_cell.angle_gamma   90.00
#
_symmetry.space_group_name_H-M   'P 1'
#
loop_
_entity.id
_entity.type
_entity.pdbx_description
1 polymer ?
#
loop_
_entity_poly.entity_id
_entity_poly.type
_entity_poly.pdbx_seq_one_letter_code
_entity_poly.pdbx_strand_id
1 'polypeptide(L)'
;MTEDKAYYSKLLLFGEYSVMCDSMGLTVPLSMFTARWRFPDTPPPIGAEAIDSNSELTRFYSFLTGLNKKGELLVDLNLNGFGSDIKQGLYFNSVIPQGFGVGSSGALCAAVYERYSIDVEDICPGNEHLLIGLKNKLAQMESFFHGVSSGLDPLLCYLQKPLLIKNKQEIGFANLPEELHFNDFSVFLINTGVTGKTGPLVNRFFDQCRQHHFYSRFVNELIPANNRCIEAIVDQDTTLLFENLALLSSFFLRHFAPMIPESYRPAWQNGLDTGDYYLKLCGSGGGGFLLGFTKNLRAVNRYFNASGMEVIHL
;
A
#
# COMPACT_ATOMS: atom_id res chain seq x y z
N MET A 1 16.16 -25.89 8.02
CA MET A 1 15.46 -24.61 8.27
C MET A 1 15.34 -23.93 6.92
N THR A 2 14.19 -24.08 6.27
CA THR A 2 13.82 -23.23 5.13
C THR A 2 13.84 -21.80 5.63
N GLU A 3 14.54 -20.89 4.96
CA GLU A 3 14.47 -19.46 5.29
C GLU A 3 12.99 -19.04 5.23
N ASP A 4 12.46 -18.54 6.36
CA ASP A 4 11.08 -18.08 6.42
C ASP A 4 10.88 -16.95 5.40
N LYS A 5 9.92 -17.14 4.49
CA LYS A 5 9.57 -16.20 3.42
C LYS A 5 9.31 -14.80 3.99
N ALA A 6 9.84 -13.77 3.33
CA ALA A 6 9.51 -12.39 3.62
C ALA A 6 8.17 -12.01 2.98
N TYR A 7 7.38 -11.26 3.73
CA TYR A 7 6.18 -10.58 3.24
C TYR A 7 6.52 -9.12 3.03
N TYR A 8 6.46 -8.69 1.78
CA TYR A 8 6.72 -7.29 1.45
C TYR A 8 5.51 -6.44 1.78
N SER A 9 5.84 -5.22 2.17
CA SER A 9 4.92 -4.10 2.16
C SER A 9 4.47 -3.78 0.74
N LYS A 10 3.52 -2.84 0.60
CA LYS A 10 2.99 -2.41 -0.70
C LYS A 10 3.12 -0.91 -0.87
N LEU A 11 3.24 -0.49 -2.12
CA LEU A 11 3.13 0.90 -2.55
C LEU A 11 2.02 1.02 -3.58
N LEU A 12 1.10 1.98 -3.36
CA LEU A 12 0.19 2.43 -4.39
C LEU A 12 0.93 3.49 -5.21
N LEU A 13 1.42 3.11 -6.39
CA LEU A 13 2.14 4.03 -7.27
C LEU A 13 1.19 5.11 -7.78
N PHE A 14 -0.03 4.71 -8.13
CA PHE A 14 -1.15 5.56 -8.54
C PHE A 14 -2.49 4.99 -8.08
N GLY A 15 -3.48 5.85 -7.84
CA GLY A 15 -4.85 5.45 -7.48
C GLY A 15 -5.36 6.03 -6.16
N GLU A 16 -4.59 6.86 -5.46
CA GLU A 16 -4.99 7.43 -4.17
C GLU A 16 -6.33 8.13 -4.27
N TYR A 17 -7.27 7.71 -3.43
CA TYR A 17 -8.67 8.12 -3.41
C TYR A 17 -9.48 7.72 -4.66
N SER A 18 -8.88 7.73 -5.86
CA SER A 18 -9.58 7.44 -7.11
C SER A 18 -10.04 5.98 -7.22
N VAL A 19 -9.29 5.01 -6.69
CA VAL A 19 -9.71 3.60 -6.67
C VAL A 19 -11.02 3.38 -5.90
N MET A 20 -11.34 4.23 -4.90
CA MET A 20 -12.62 4.16 -4.19
C MET A 20 -13.80 4.60 -5.08
N CYS A 21 -13.51 5.44 -6.07
CA CYS A 21 -14.42 5.94 -7.09
C CYS A 21 -14.35 5.14 -8.40
N ASP A 22 -13.91 3.88 -8.35
CA ASP A 22 -13.89 2.95 -9.50
C ASP A 22 -12.94 3.37 -10.65
N SER A 23 -11.89 4.14 -10.33
CA SER A 23 -10.80 4.48 -11.25
C SER A 23 -9.64 3.48 -11.16
N MET A 24 -8.73 3.55 -12.13
CA MET A 24 -7.55 2.70 -12.18
C MET A 24 -6.62 2.92 -10.97
N GLY A 25 -5.96 1.85 -10.57
CA GLY A 25 -4.87 1.87 -9.59
C GLY A 25 -3.69 1.04 -10.08
N LEU A 26 -2.49 1.47 -9.73
CA LEU A 26 -1.26 0.75 -10.03
C LEU A 26 -0.47 0.58 -8.75
N THR A 27 -0.12 -0.65 -8.46
CA THR A 27 0.46 -1.06 -7.18
C THR A 27 1.69 -1.89 -7.41
N VAL A 28 2.66 -1.77 -6.50
CA VAL A 28 3.91 -2.50 -6.56
C VAL A 28 4.33 -2.99 -5.17
N PRO A 29 5.02 -4.13 -5.08
CA PRO A 29 5.63 -4.57 -3.84
C PRO A 29 6.72 -3.59 -3.40
N LEU A 30 6.86 -3.40 -2.10
CA LEU A 30 7.88 -2.56 -1.50
C LEU A 30 8.78 -3.41 -0.61
N SER A 31 9.84 -3.96 -1.20
CA SER A 31 10.72 -4.97 -0.57
C SER A 31 11.58 -4.41 0.57
N MET A 32 11.79 -3.10 0.65
CA MET A 32 12.55 -2.46 1.73
C MET A 32 11.88 -2.60 3.11
N PHE A 33 10.57 -2.81 3.15
CA PHE A 33 9.81 -3.04 4.36
C PHE A 33 9.25 -4.45 4.34
N THR A 34 9.73 -5.29 5.25
CA THR A 34 9.37 -6.71 5.28
C THR A 34 8.81 -7.13 6.63
N ALA A 35 8.04 -8.20 6.61
CA ALA A 35 7.66 -8.92 7.80
C ALA A 35 7.93 -10.41 7.62
N ARG A 36 8.26 -11.10 8.72
CA ARG A 36 8.59 -12.53 8.74
C ARG A 36 8.00 -13.19 9.98
N TRP A 37 7.61 -14.44 9.83
CA TRP A 37 7.30 -15.30 10.97
C TRP A 37 8.56 -15.54 11.79
N ARG A 38 8.41 -15.51 13.11
CA ARG A 38 9.46 -15.87 14.06
C ARG A 38 8.87 -16.62 15.24
N PHE A 39 9.67 -17.48 15.83
CA PHE A 39 9.46 -18.00 17.17
C PHE A 39 10.50 -17.38 18.10
N PRO A 40 10.25 -17.32 19.42
CA PRO A 40 11.20 -16.74 20.34
C PRO A 40 12.46 -17.61 20.40
N ASP A 41 13.63 -16.99 20.39
CA ASP A 41 14.88 -17.69 20.64
C ASP A 41 14.91 -18.22 22.09
N THR A 42 15.47 -19.42 22.26
CA THR A 42 15.77 -19.97 23.59
C THR A 42 17.27 -19.76 23.86
N PRO A 43 17.71 -18.94 24.85
CA PRO A 43 17.00 -18.33 25.99
C PRO A 43 16.67 -16.80 25.83
N PRO A 44 15.89 -16.21 26.77
CA PRO A 44 15.30 -14.86 26.68
C PRO A 44 16.30 -13.69 26.78
N PRO A 45 15.90 -12.43 26.48
CA PRO A 45 14.53 -11.88 26.59
C PRO A 45 13.70 -11.84 25.30
N ILE A 46 12.41 -12.14 25.43
CA ILE A 46 11.38 -11.85 24.42
C ILE A 46 11.08 -10.35 24.49
N GLY A 47 11.30 -9.63 23.40
CA GLY A 47 11.01 -8.19 23.32
C GLY A 47 9.51 -7.89 23.41
N ALA A 48 9.15 -6.69 23.89
CA ALA A 48 7.76 -6.24 24.00
C ALA A 48 6.99 -6.33 22.66
N GLU A 49 7.65 -6.02 21.55
CA GLU A 49 7.06 -6.12 20.20
C GLU A 49 6.59 -7.53 19.84
N ALA A 50 7.35 -8.56 20.26
CA ALA A 50 6.98 -9.96 20.01
C ALA A 50 5.76 -10.37 20.85
N ILE A 51 5.65 -9.87 22.09
CA ILE A 51 4.51 -10.12 22.97
C ILE A 51 3.25 -9.46 22.41
N ASP A 52 3.34 -8.19 21.99
CA ASP A 52 2.22 -7.45 21.42
C ASP A 52 1.75 -8.08 20.11
N SER A 53 2.69 -8.48 19.25
CA SER A 53 2.41 -9.19 18.01
C SER A 53 1.69 -10.53 18.28
N ASN A 54 2.17 -11.35 19.22
CA ASN A 54 1.50 -12.61 19.59
C ASN A 54 0.09 -12.39 20.16
N SER A 55 -0.11 -11.33 20.95
CA SER A 55 -1.44 -10.96 21.46
C SER A 55 -2.40 -10.54 20.34
N GLU A 56 -1.92 -9.80 19.33
CA GLU A 56 -2.69 -9.49 18.13
C GLU A 56 -3.07 -10.77 17.36
N LEU A 57 -2.12 -11.69 17.16
CA LEU A 57 -2.39 -13.00 16.54
C LEU A 57 -3.47 -13.79 17.29
N THR A 58 -3.44 -13.76 18.63
CA THR A 58 -4.45 -14.42 19.47
C THR A 58 -5.85 -13.85 19.24
N ARG A 59 -5.97 -12.52 19.13
CA ARG A 59 -7.25 -11.86 18.82
C ARG A 59 -7.70 -12.15 17.39
N PHE A 60 -6.78 -12.13 16.43
CA PHE A 60 -7.07 -12.44 15.04
C PHE A 60 -7.52 -13.90 14.86
N TYR A 61 -6.84 -14.85 15.53
CA TYR A 61 -7.26 -16.24 15.61
C TYR A 61 -8.67 -16.41 16.20
N SER A 62 -8.99 -15.67 17.26
CA SER A 62 -10.32 -15.70 17.87
C SER A 62 -11.40 -15.19 16.90
N PHE A 63 -11.09 -14.17 16.09
CA PHE A 63 -11.98 -13.69 15.04
C PHE A 63 -12.22 -14.75 13.95
N LEU A 64 -11.16 -15.34 13.40
CA LEU A 64 -11.26 -16.36 12.34
C LEU A 64 -11.99 -17.63 12.81
N THR A 65 -11.70 -18.09 14.03
CA THR A 65 -12.41 -19.23 14.63
C THR A 65 -13.89 -18.92 14.89
N GLY A 66 -14.22 -17.68 15.24
CA GLY A 66 -15.60 -17.21 15.36
C GLY A 66 -16.38 -17.31 14.04
N LEU A 67 -15.78 -16.84 12.94
CA LEU A 67 -16.37 -16.96 11.59
C LEU A 67 -16.52 -18.43 11.18
N ASN A 68 -15.49 -19.25 11.42
CA ASN A 68 -15.52 -20.67 11.08
C ASN A 68 -16.64 -21.43 11.80
N LYS A 69 -16.84 -21.17 13.10
CA LYS A 69 -17.93 -21.79 13.88
C LYS A 69 -19.33 -21.44 13.37
N LYS A 70 -19.48 -20.29 12.73
CA LYS A 70 -20.75 -19.85 12.11
C LYS A 70 -20.92 -20.38 10.68
N GLY A 71 -19.90 -21.01 10.10
CA GLY A 71 -19.88 -21.38 8.68
C GLY A 71 -19.78 -20.18 7.73
N GLU A 72 -19.27 -19.05 8.23
CA GLU A 72 -19.18 -17.77 7.48
C GLU A 72 -17.77 -17.51 6.93
N LEU A 73 -16.76 -18.26 7.38
CA LEU A 73 -15.37 -18.08 6.95
C LEU A 73 -15.23 -18.49 5.48
N LEU A 74 -14.78 -17.55 4.63
CA LEU A 74 -14.68 -17.75 3.18
C LEU A 74 -13.44 -18.57 2.76
N VAL A 75 -12.41 -18.58 3.59
CA VAL A 75 -11.17 -19.32 3.35
C VAL A 75 -11.12 -20.55 4.25
N ASP A 76 -10.74 -21.70 3.69
CA ASP A 76 -10.50 -22.89 4.49
C ASP A 76 -9.09 -22.85 5.09
N LEU A 77 -9.02 -22.74 6.42
CA LEU A 77 -7.78 -22.56 7.17
C LEU A 77 -7.56 -23.72 8.14
N ASN A 78 -6.30 -24.18 8.25
CA ASN A 78 -5.83 -25.02 9.35
C ASN A 78 -5.73 -24.21 10.66
N LEU A 79 -6.89 -23.89 11.24
CA LEU A 79 -6.99 -23.14 12.50
C LEU A 79 -6.37 -23.90 13.68
N ASN A 80 -6.32 -25.22 13.65
CA ASN A 80 -5.66 -26.01 14.69
C ASN A 80 -4.14 -25.76 14.67
N GLY A 81 -3.52 -25.78 13.47
CA GLY A 81 -2.12 -25.44 13.27
C GLY A 81 -1.82 -24.01 13.70
N PHE A 82 -2.64 -23.04 13.26
CA PHE A 82 -2.45 -21.64 13.62
C PHE A 82 -2.51 -21.42 15.14
N GLY A 83 -3.52 -21.99 15.81
CA GLY A 83 -3.65 -21.90 17.26
C GLY A 83 -2.50 -22.59 18.02
N SER A 84 -1.93 -23.67 17.48
CA SER A 84 -0.76 -24.35 18.05
C SER A 84 0.50 -23.48 17.98
N ASP A 85 0.75 -22.87 16.82
CA ASP A 85 1.93 -22.02 16.62
C ASP A 85 1.86 -20.76 17.49
N ILE A 86 0.69 -20.12 17.63
CA ILE A 86 0.51 -18.98 18.55
C ILE A 86 0.88 -19.35 19.99
N LYS A 87 0.44 -20.53 20.46
CA LYS A 87 0.75 -21.03 21.82
C LYS A 87 2.24 -21.32 22.02
N GLN A 88 2.95 -21.66 20.94
CA GLN A 88 4.40 -21.84 20.95
C GLN A 88 5.16 -20.50 20.88
N GLY A 89 4.45 -19.36 20.86
CA GLY A 89 5.06 -18.04 20.84
C GLY A 89 5.32 -17.49 19.44
N LEU A 90 4.68 -18.02 18.39
CA LEU A 90 4.74 -17.42 17.06
C LEU A 90 4.41 -15.93 17.14
N TYR A 91 5.25 -15.11 16.53
CA TYR A 91 5.01 -13.69 16.37
C TYR A 91 5.39 -13.25 14.96
N PHE A 92 4.79 -12.14 14.52
CA PHE A 92 5.05 -11.55 13.23
C PHE A 92 6.04 -10.39 13.41
N ASN A 93 7.31 -10.66 13.13
CA ASN A 93 8.38 -9.67 13.19
C ASN A 93 8.28 -8.77 11.95
N SER A 94 7.89 -7.52 12.14
CA SER A 94 7.62 -6.58 11.06
C SER A 94 8.46 -5.32 11.21
N VAL A 95 9.20 -4.97 10.15
CA VAL A 95 9.83 -3.65 10.01
C VAL A 95 8.98 -2.72 9.14
N ILE A 96 7.72 -3.08 8.87
CA ILE A 96 6.78 -2.27 8.10
C ILE A 96 6.24 -1.13 8.99
N PRO A 97 6.50 0.16 8.67
CA PRO A 97 6.06 1.26 9.50
C PRO A 97 4.53 1.33 9.63
N GLN A 98 4.03 1.29 10.86
CA GLN A 98 2.60 1.40 11.13
C GLN A 98 2.10 2.83 10.92
N GLY A 99 0.98 2.99 10.20
CA GLY A 99 0.38 4.30 9.92
C GLY A 99 1.05 5.10 8.81
N PHE A 100 1.98 4.50 8.06
CA PHE A 100 2.67 5.15 6.92
C PHE A 100 2.01 4.85 5.57
N GLY A 101 0.88 4.13 5.56
CA GLY A 101 0.13 3.80 4.34
C GLY A 101 0.70 2.62 3.54
N VAL A 102 1.66 1.87 4.11
CA VAL A 102 2.43 0.84 3.41
C VAL A 102 1.98 -0.61 3.74
N GLY A 103 0.89 -0.81 4.50
CA GLY A 103 0.14 -2.09 4.48
C GLY A 103 0.53 -3.19 5.49
N SER A 104 0.81 -2.86 6.76
CA SER A 104 1.15 -3.87 7.79
C SER A 104 0.05 -4.92 8.04
N SER A 105 -1.23 -4.53 8.06
CA SER A 105 -2.36 -5.48 8.23
C SER A 105 -2.49 -6.42 7.03
N GLY A 106 -2.27 -5.88 5.83
CA GLY A 106 -2.26 -6.64 4.59
C GLY A 106 -1.19 -7.73 4.59
N ALA A 107 0.04 -7.38 5.00
CA ALA A 107 1.13 -8.34 5.10
C ALA A 107 0.84 -9.48 6.10
N LEU A 108 0.23 -9.17 7.24
CA LEU A 108 -0.15 -10.19 8.22
C LEU A 108 -1.26 -11.11 7.69
N CYS A 109 -2.30 -10.56 7.05
CA CYS A 109 -3.36 -11.37 6.44
C CYS A 109 -2.82 -12.28 5.33
N ALA A 110 -1.95 -11.75 4.47
CA ALA A 110 -1.26 -12.51 3.43
C ALA A 110 -0.43 -13.65 4.02
N ALA A 111 0.31 -13.38 5.10
CA ALA A 111 1.15 -14.36 5.76
C ALA A 111 0.37 -15.48 6.44
N VAL A 112 -0.78 -15.16 7.06
CA VAL A 112 -1.68 -16.17 7.64
C VAL A 112 -2.35 -16.98 6.55
N TYR A 113 -2.81 -16.33 5.47
CA TYR A 113 -3.42 -17.01 4.33
C TYR A 113 -2.45 -18.01 3.71
N GLU A 114 -1.23 -17.59 3.38
CA GLU A 114 -0.24 -18.49 2.76
C GLU A 114 0.17 -19.64 3.68
N ARG A 115 0.38 -19.37 4.98
CA ARG A 115 0.89 -20.36 5.92
C ARG A 115 -0.16 -21.39 6.35
N TYR A 116 -1.44 -21.01 6.39
CA TYR A 116 -2.48 -21.85 7.01
C TYR A 116 -3.66 -22.19 6.09
N SER A 117 -3.73 -21.68 4.86
CA SER A 117 -4.78 -22.14 3.93
C SER A 117 -4.58 -23.60 3.54
N ILE A 118 -5.67 -24.36 3.51
CA ILE A 118 -5.66 -25.76 3.14
C ILE A 118 -5.55 -25.90 1.61
N ASP A 119 -6.34 -25.10 0.89
CA ASP A 119 -6.34 -25.04 -0.57
C ASP A 119 -5.88 -23.67 -1.05
N VAL A 120 -4.59 -23.56 -1.36
CA VAL A 120 -3.99 -22.33 -1.88
C VAL A 120 -4.26 -22.22 -3.38
N GLU A 121 -4.87 -21.13 -3.79
CA GLU A 121 -5.01 -20.76 -5.21
C GLU A 121 -3.62 -20.40 -5.78
N ASP A 122 -3.16 -21.15 -6.78
CA ASP A 122 -1.96 -20.83 -7.56
C ASP A 122 -2.30 -19.76 -8.61
N ILE A 123 -2.09 -18.50 -8.25
CA ILE A 123 -2.41 -17.35 -9.10
C ILE A 123 -1.17 -16.89 -9.85
N CYS A 124 -1.27 -16.84 -11.18
CA CYS A 124 -0.21 -16.44 -12.08
C CYS A 124 -0.77 -15.64 -13.28
N PRO A 125 0.07 -14.91 -14.02
CA PRO A 125 -0.36 -14.31 -15.27
C PRO A 125 -1.02 -15.35 -16.19
N GLY A 126 -2.25 -15.09 -16.62
CA GLY A 126 -3.09 -16.01 -17.41
C GLY A 126 -4.28 -16.63 -16.66
N ASN A 127 -4.38 -16.48 -15.33
CA ASN A 127 -5.55 -16.91 -14.55
C ASN A 127 -6.14 -15.81 -13.65
N GLU A 128 -6.07 -14.56 -14.11
CA GLU A 128 -6.48 -13.36 -13.38
C GLU A 128 -7.94 -13.38 -12.89
N HIS A 129 -8.81 -14.17 -13.52
CA HIS A 129 -10.20 -14.37 -13.09
C HIS A 129 -10.31 -14.88 -11.64
N LEU A 130 -9.27 -15.53 -11.09
CA LEU A 130 -9.21 -15.99 -9.70
C LEU A 130 -8.95 -14.86 -8.69
N LEU A 131 -8.36 -13.74 -9.13
CA LEU A 131 -7.93 -12.64 -8.25
C LEU A 131 -9.08 -12.05 -7.43
N ILE A 132 -10.29 -11.98 -7.99
CA ILE A 132 -11.45 -11.43 -7.28
C ILE A 132 -11.92 -12.37 -6.15
N GLY A 133 -11.87 -13.68 -6.38
CA GLY A 133 -12.18 -14.68 -5.36
C GLY A 133 -11.22 -14.56 -4.17
N LEU A 134 -9.92 -14.55 -4.46
CA LEU A 134 -8.88 -14.36 -3.45
C LEU A 134 -9.02 -13.03 -2.71
N LYS A 135 -9.23 -11.92 -3.46
CA LYS A 135 -9.43 -10.59 -2.88
C LYS A 135 -10.55 -10.59 -1.85
N ASN A 136 -11.67 -11.24 -2.13
CA ASN A 136 -12.82 -11.28 -1.22
C ASN A 136 -12.51 -12.09 0.05
N LYS A 137 -11.79 -13.22 -0.07
CA LYS A 137 -11.31 -14.01 1.09
C LYS A 137 -10.39 -13.16 1.98
N LEU A 138 -9.42 -12.48 1.37
CA LEU A 138 -8.47 -11.62 2.07
C LEU A 138 -9.14 -10.37 2.66
N ALA A 139 -10.16 -9.81 2.01
CA ALA A 139 -10.97 -8.72 2.55
C ALA A 139 -11.68 -9.11 3.84
N GLN A 140 -12.25 -10.33 3.91
CA GLN A 140 -12.89 -10.82 5.14
C GLN A 140 -11.86 -10.96 6.27
N MET A 141 -10.67 -11.49 5.97
CA MET A 141 -9.59 -11.58 6.96
C MET A 141 -9.18 -10.20 7.47
N GLU A 142 -8.95 -9.24 6.56
CA GLU A 142 -8.50 -7.90 6.94
C GLU A 142 -9.59 -7.06 7.63
N SER A 143 -10.87 -7.40 7.48
CA SER A 143 -11.97 -6.73 8.19
C SER A 143 -11.82 -6.76 9.71
N PHE A 144 -11.03 -7.70 10.27
CA PHE A 144 -10.65 -7.69 11.68
C PHE A 144 -9.96 -6.38 12.12
N PHE A 145 -9.11 -5.81 11.26
CA PHE A 145 -8.31 -4.64 11.59
C PHE A 145 -9.05 -3.32 11.35
N HIS A 146 -9.87 -3.25 10.30
CA HIS A 146 -10.46 -1.98 9.83
C HIS A 146 -11.99 -1.99 9.75
N GLY A 147 -12.65 -3.09 10.09
CA GLY A 147 -14.10 -3.30 9.98
C GLY A 147 -14.58 -3.51 8.53
N VAL A 148 -14.17 -2.63 7.61
CA VAL A 148 -14.41 -2.75 6.16
C VAL A 148 -13.07 -2.78 5.44
N SER A 149 -12.85 -3.78 4.59
CA SER A 149 -11.64 -3.90 3.76
C SER A 149 -12.02 -4.11 2.29
N SER A 150 -11.19 -3.55 1.40
CA SER A 150 -11.27 -3.80 -0.04
C SER A 150 -10.60 -5.12 -0.46
N GLY A 151 -9.80 -5.72 0.42
CA GLY A 151 -8.95 -6.89 0.15
C GLY A 151 -7.74 -6.61 -0.74
N LEU A 152 -7.53 -5.37 -1.19
CA LEU A 152 -6.44 -5.03 -2.10
C LEU A 152 -5.07 -5.11 -1.40
N ASP A 153 -4.93 -4.49 -0.23
CA ASP A 153 -3.68 -4.48 0.52
C ASP A 153 -3.14 -5.89 0.83
N PRO A 154 -3.96 -6.82 1.38
CA PRO A 154 -3.50 -8.19 1.58
C PRO A 154 -3.27 -8.96 0.28
N LEU A 155 -4.07 -8.72 -0.77
CA LEU A 155 -3.85 -9.34 -2.08
C LEU A 155 -2.46 -8.99 -2.64
N LEU A 156 -2.05 -7.72 -2.51
CA LEU A 156 -0.75 -7.24 -2.96
C LEU A 156 0.40 -7.85 -2.17
N CYS A 157 0.27 -7.87 -0.84
CA CYS A 157 1.29 -8.45 0.03
C CYS A 157 1.44 -9.97 -0.19
N TYR A 158 0.36 -10.65 -0.56
CA TYR A 158 0.37 -12.08 -0.90
C TYR A 158 1.06 -12.36 -2.24
N LEU A 159 0.66 -11.66 -3.30
CA LEU A 159 1.16 -11.92 -4.65
C LEU A 159 2.60 -11.44 -4.85
N GLN A 160 3.02 -10.39 -4.13
CA GLN A 160 4.34 -9.76 -4.25
C GLN A 160 4.71 -9.46 -5.71
N LYS A 161 3.71 -9.05 -6.51
CA LYS A 161 3.85 -8.67 -7.91
C LYS A 161 3.13 -7.35 -8.17
N PRO A 162 3.57 -6.55 -9.16
CA PRO A 162 2.83 -5.39 -9.61
C PRO A 162 1.42 -5.76 -10.10
N LEU A 163 0.40 -5.05 -9.61
CA LEU A 163 -0.98 -5.22 -10.07
C LEU A 163 -1.54 -3.94 -10.67
N LEU A 164 -2.27 -4.11 -11.76
CA LEU A 164 -3.12 -3.12 -12.40
C LEU A 164 -4.57 -3.37 -12.00
N ILE A 165 -5.13 -2.43 -11.24
CA ILE A 165 -6.56 -2.37 -10.92
C ILE A 165 -7.18 -1.52 -12.02
N LYS A 166 -8.09 -2.08 -12.83
CA LYS A 166 -8.84 -1.30 -13.81
C LYS A 166 -10.11 -0.69 -13.19
N ASN A 167 -10.76 -1.46 -12.34
CA ASN A 167 -11.95 -1.10 -11.56
C ASN A 167 -12.12 -2.08 -10.39
N LYS A 168 -13.22 -1.99 -9.64
CA LYS A 168 -13.48 -2.86 -8.47
C LYS A 168 -13.59 -4.37 -8.80
N GLN A 169 -13.73 -4.76 -10.07
CA GLN A 169 -14.04 -6.12 -10.52
C GLN A 169 -12.98 -6.67 -11.48
N GLU A 170 -12.09 -5.82 -11.99
CA GLU A 170 -11.05 -6.22 -12.94
C GLU A 170 -9.68 -5.80 -12.40
N ILE A 171 -8.90 -6.80 -12.01
CA ILE A 171 -7.53 -6.68 -11.53
C ILE A 171 -6.69 -7.64 -12.37
N GLY A 172 -5.53 -7.20 -12.79
CA GLY A 172 -4.55 -8.03 -13.50
C GLY A 172 -3.13 -7.71 -13.08
N PHE A 173 -2.18 -8.47 -13.59
CA PHE A 173 -0.76 -8.18 -13.40
C PHE A 173 -0.34 -6.99 -14.27
N ALA A 174 0.51 -6.12 -13.72
CA ALA A 174 1.15 -5.05 -14.48
C ALA A 174 2.54 -5.50 -14.92
N ASN A 175 2.92 -5.20 -16.16
CA ASN A 175 4.26 -5.43 -16.65
C ASN A 175 5.14 -4.23 -16.29
N LEU A 176 5.69 -4.21 -15.08
CA LEU A 176 6.65 -3.21 -14.62
C LEU A 176 8.01 -3.87 -14.34
N PRO A 177 9.12 -3.14 -14.47
CA PRO A 177 10.43 -3.64 -14.07
C PRO A 177 10.43 -4.01 -12.58
N GLU A 178 11.19 -5.05 -12.25
CA GLU A 178 11.47 -5.38 -10.84
C GLU A 178 12.15 -4.19 -10.15
N GLU A 179 11.79 -3.95 -8.89
CA GLU A 179 12.33 -2.85 -8.06
C GLU A 179 12.17 -1.43 -8.65
N LEU A 180 11.20 -1.18 -9.56
CA LEU A 180 10.94 0.15 -10.11
C LEU A 180 12.17 0.83 -10.77
N HIS A 181 13.15 0.05 -11.26
CA HIS A 181 14.28 0.62 -12.01
C HIS A 181 13.82 1.07 -13.39
N PHE A 182 13.70 2.39 -13.59
CA PHE A 182 13.40 3.00 -14.87
C PHE A 182 14.64 3.70 -15.44
N ASN A 183 14.84 3.62 -16.76
CA ASN A 183 16.02 4.21 -17.40
C ASN A 183 15.99 5.75 -17.44
N ASP A 184 14.80 6.34 -17.57
CA ASP A 184 14.64 7.77 -17.87
C ASP A 184 14.24 8.62 -16.65
N PHE A 185 13.83 7.98 -15.55
CA PHE A 185 13.38 8.66 -14.35
C PHE A 185 13.59 7.81 -13.10
N SER A 186 13.43 8.42 -11.93
CA SER A 186 13.51 7.73 -10.65
C SER A 186 12.27 8.00 -9.82
N VAL A 187 11.87 7.00 -9.04
CA VAL A 187 10.82 7.10 -8.02
C VAL A 187 11.51 7.20 -6.65
N PHE A 188 10.98 8.03 -5.76
CA PHE A 188 11.54 8.20 -4.43
C PHE A 188 10.46 8.46 -3.39
N LEU A 189 10.73 8.10 -2.14
CA LEU A 189 9.91 8.46 -0.99
C LEU A 189 10.57 9.59 -0.20
N ILE A 190 9.74 10.41 0.43
CA ILE A 190 10.16 11.37 1.44
C ILE A 190 9.50 10.99 2.75
N ASN A 191 10.29 10.72 3.78
CA ASN A 191 9.76 10.48 5.12
C ASN A 191 9.31 11.83 5.73
N THR A 192 8.03 11.93 6.07
CA THR A 192 7.47 13.15 6.66
C THR A 192 7.77 13.30 8.16
N GLY A 193 8.27 12.24 8.80
CA GLY A 193 8.55 12.19 10.24
C GLY A 193 7.31 12.21 11.14
N VAL A 194 6.10 12.32 10.56
CA VAL A 194 4.83 12.35 11.29
C VAL A 194 3.94 11.22 10.83
N THR A 195 3.18 10.61 11.74
CA THR A 195 2.26 9.51 11.39
C THR A 195 0.91 10.09 10.94
N GLY A 196 0.41 9.63 9.79
CA GLY A 196 -0.91 9.98 9.29
C GLY A 196 -2.02 9.16 9.96
N LYS A 197 -3.24 9.71 10.02
CA LYS A 197 -4.44 8.96 10.44
C LYS A 197 -5.39 8.77 9.26
N THR A 198 -5.42 7.55 8.71
CA THR A 198 -6.21 7.22 7.51
C THR A 198 -7.69 7.54 7.65
N GLY A 199 -8.35 7.07 8.72
CA GLY A 199 -9.81 7.17 8.88
C GLY A 199 -10.36 8.61 8.76
N PRO A 200 -9.85 9.58 9.55
CA PRO A 200 -10.28 10.98 9.44
C PRO A 200 -10.08 11.60 8.06
N LEU A 201 -8.99 11.28 7.36
CA LEU A 201 -8.70 11.82 6.02
C LEU A 201 -9.63 11.22 4.95
N VAL A 202 -9.93 9.93 5.05
CA VAL A 202 -10.91 9.26 4.19
C VAL A 202 -12.32 9.82 4.40
N ASN A 203 -12.73 10.04 5.66
CA ASN A 203 -14.02 10.68 5.95
C ASN A 203 -14.09 12.09 5.37
N ARG A 204 -13.01 12.86 5.54
CA ARG A 204 -12.90 14.21 4.95
C ARG A 204 -13.03 14.17 3.43
N PHE A 205 -12.38 13.21 2.77
CA PHE A 205 -12.50 13.04 1.33
C PHE A 205 -13.96 12.77 0.92
N PHE A 206 -14.65 11.86 1.60
CA PHE A 206 -16.07 11.61 1.32
C PHE A 206 -16.95 12.84 1.54
N ASP A 207 -16.68 13.63 2.59
CA ASP A 207 -17.39 14.89 2.81
C ASP A 207 -17.10 15.92 1.70
N GLN A 208 -15.88 15.97 1.18
CA GLN A 208 -15.54 16.80 0.01
C GLN A 208 -16.25 16.31 -1.26
N CYS A 209 -16.35 14.99 -1.48
CA CYS A 209 -17.09 14.40 -2.61
C CYS A 209 -18.59 14.72 -2.58
N ARG A 210 -19.17 15.06 -1.43
CA ARG A 210 -20.57 15.54 -1.35
C ARG A 210 -20.73 16.92 -1.98
N GLN A 211 -19.66 17.69 -2.15
CA GLN A 211 -19.67 18.98 -2.83
C GLN A 211 -19.55 18.76 -4.35
N HIS A 212 -20.62 19.05 -5.09
CA HIS A 212 -20.69 18.81 -6.54
C HIS A 212 -19.50 19.40 -7.32
N HIS A 213 -19.06 20.60 -6.95
CA HIS A 213 -17.91 21.25 -7.61
C HIS A 213 -16.60 20.47 -7.40
N PHE A 214 -16.30 20.02 -6.17
CA PHE A 214 -15.10 19.20 -5.92
C PHE A 214 -15.20 17.86 -6.64
N TYR A 215 -16.35 17.18 -6.53
CA TYR A 215 -16.56 15.88 -7.18
C TYR A 215 -16.39 15.96 -8.70
N SER A 216 -16.95 17.00 -9.33
CA SER A 216 -16.80 17.23 -10.77
C SER A 216 -15.33 17.40 -11.17
N ARG A 217 -14.55 18.19 -10.41
CA ARG A 217 -13.10 18.36 -10.66
C ARG A 217 -12.33 17.06 -10.41
N PHE A 218 -12.67 16.32 -9.37
CA PHE A 218 -12.05 15.04 -9.08
C PHE A 218 -12.24 14.04 -10.23
N VAL A 219 -13.46 13.93 -10.75
CA VAL A 219 -13.81 13.02 -11.86
C VAL A 219 -13.25 13.49 -13.19
N ASN A 220 -13.23 14.79 -13.47
CA ASN A 220 -12.86 15.33 -14.78
C ASN A 220 -11.37 15.72 -14.89
N GLU A 221 -10.65 15.88 -13.78
CA GLU A 221 -9.24 16.29 -13.77
C GLU A 221 -8.33 15.25 -13.11
N LEU A 222 -8.58 14.88 -11.84
CA LEU A 222 -7.69 13.96 -11.12
C LEU A 222 -7.75 12.54 -11.68
N ILE A 223 -8.95 11.97 -11.87
CA ILE A 223 -9.09 10.59 -12.37
C ILE A 223 -8.42 10.42 -13.76
N PRO A 224 -8.65 11.32 -14.75
CA PRO A 224 -7.99 11.21 -16.04
C PRO A 224 -6.46 11.36 -15.96
N ALA A 225 -5.95 12.29 -15.15
CA ALA A 225 -4.51 12.45 -14.97
C ALA A 225 -3.89 11.19 -14.32
N ASN A 226 -4.55 10.63 -13.30
CA ASN A 226 -4.14 9.40 -12.64
C ASN A 226 -4.11 8.22 -13.62
N ASN A 227 -5.18 8.00 -14.38
CA ASN A 227 -5.27 6.90 -15.33
C ASN A 227 -4.22 7.05 -16.44
N ARG A 228 -3.99 8.26 -16.95
CA ARG A 228 -2.94 8.53 -17.94
C ARG A 228 -1.54 8.31 -17.40
N CYS A 229 -1.25 8.62 -16.14
CA CYS A 229 0.03 8.26 -15.52
C CYS A 229 0.22 6.73 -15.50
N ILE A 230 -0.85 5.97 -15.21
CA ILE A 230 -0.82 4.50 -15.19
C ILE A 230 -0.60 3.93 -16.59
N GLU A 231 -1.31 4.43 -17.59
CA GLU A 231 -1.13 4.04 -19.00
C GLU A 231 0.31 4.36 -19.45
N ALA A 232 0.77 5.59 -19.22
CA ALA A 232 2.09 6.04 -19.64
C ALA A 232 3.23 5.25 -18.99
N ILE A 233 3.14 4.89 -17.70
CA ILE A 233 4.20 4.12 -17.05
C ILE A 233 4.22 2.65 -17.49
N VAL A 234 3.06 2.07 -17.80
CA VAL A 234 2.96 0.71 -18.36
C VAL A 234 3.49 0.67 -19.79
N ASP A 235 3.18 1.69 -20.58
CA ASP A 235 3.61 1.83 -21.98
C ASP A 235 5.03 2.42 -22.13
N GLN A 236 5.68 2.74 -21.01
CA GLN A 236 7.01 3.36 -20.95
C GLN A 236 7.11 4.74 -21.66
N ASP A 237 6.00 5.49 -21.73
CA ASP A 237 5.96 6.86 -22.22
C ASP A 237 6.32 7.86 -21.12
N THR A 238 7.63 8.08 -20.94
CA THR A 238 8.18 9.02 -19.95
C THR A 238 7.76 10.47 -20.19
N THR A 239 7.34 10.86 -21.40
CA THR A 239 6.89 12.23 -21.67
C THR A 239 5.48 12.41 -21.14
N LEU A 240 4.56 11.54 -21.57
CA LEU A 240 3.17 11.56 -21.14
C LEU A 240 3.03 11.37 -19.63
N LEU A 241 3.88 10.53 -19.03
CA LEU A 241 3.93 10.34 -17.58
C LEU A 241 4.20 11.65 -16.84
N PHE A 242 5.22 12.42 -17.24
CA PHE A 242 5.60 13.65 -16.54
C PHE A 242 4.63 14.82 -16.80
N GLU A 243 4.01 14.88 -17.97
CA GLU A 243 2.92 15.83 -18.25
C GLU A 243 1.74 15.60 -17.29
N ASN A 244 1.33 14.33 -17.11
CA ASN A 244 0.21 14.00 -16.24
C ASN A 244 0.57 14.03 -14.75
N LEU A 245 1.81 13.73 -14.38
CA LEU A 245 2.31 13.90 -13.02
C LEU A 245 2.25 15.37 -12.55
N ALA A 246 2.56 16.32 -13.43
CA ALA A 246 2.44 17.74 -13.12
C ALA A 246 0.99 18.13 -12.79
N LEU A 247 0.03 17.64 -13.60
CA LEU A 247 -1.40 17.84 -13.36
C LEU A 247 -1.86 17.20 -12.05
N LEU A 248 -1.47 15.94 -11.82
CA LEU A 248 -1.79 15.17 -10.63
C LEU A 248 -1.26 15.85 -9.35
N SER A 249 0.02 16.23 -9.37
CA SER A 249 0.71 16.92 -8.28
C SER A 249 0.05 18.27 -7.96
N SER A 250 -0.26 19.06 -9.00
CA SER A 250 -0.94 20.36 -8.86
C SER A 250 -2.34 20.20 -8.26
N PHE A 251 -3.08 19.16 -8.67
CA PHE A 251 -4.40 18.87 -8.11
C PHE A 251 -4.32 18.54 -6.62
N PHE A 252 -3.39 17.66 -6.23
CA PHE A 252 -3.19 17.31 -4.82
C PHE A 252 -2.83 18.54 -3.98
N LEU A 253 -1.88 19.37 -4.43
CA LEU A 253 -1.51 20.57 -3.69
C LEU A 253 -2.70 21.53 -3.53
N ARG A 254 -3.52 21.71 -4.57
CA ARG A 254 -4.65 22.65 -4.55
C ARG A 254 -5.85 22.15 -3.75
N HIS A 255 -6.17 20.87 -3.84
CA HIS A 255 -7.44 20.31 -3.35
C HIS A 255 -7.30 19.36 -2.16
N PHE A 256 -6.11 18.81 -1.96
CA PHE A 256 -5.76 17.90 -0.88
C PHE A 256 -4.73 18.52 0.08
N ALA A 257 -4.51 19.85 0.07
CA ALA A 257 -3.59 20.53 0.99
C ALA A 257 -3.72 20.09 2.47
N PRO A 258 -4.93 19.88 3.05
CA PRO A 258 -5.07 19.39 4.42
C PRO A 258 -4.49 18.00 4.68
N MET A 259 -4.25 17.22 3.63
CA MET A 259 -3.65 15.89 3.63
C MET A 259 -2.15 15.93 3.27
N ILE A 260 -1.59 17.12 3.11
CA ILE A 260 -0.15 17.33 2.90
C ILE A 260 0.38 18.00 4.16
N PRO A 261 1.32 17.37 4.89
CA PRO A 261 1.97 18.00 6.04
C PRO A 261 2.47 19.40 5.67
N GLU A 262 2.17 20.39 6.51
CA GLU A 262 2.33 21.80 6.17
C GLU A 262 3.79 22.16 5.83
N SER A 263 4.74 21.57 6.55
CA SER A 263 6.18 21.72 6.32
C SER A 263 6.66 21.22 4.95
N TYR A 264 5.90 20.37 4.27
CA TYR A 264 6.26 19.81 2.96
C TYR A 264 5.57 20.52 1.79
N ARG A 265 4.60 21.42 2.03
CA ARG A 265 3.94 22.18 0.96
C ARG A 265 4.91 23.10 0.19
N PRO A 266 5.91 23.77 0.81
CA PRO A 266 6.90 24.53 0.06
C PRO A 266 7.74 23.68 -0.89
N ALA A 267 8.15 22.48 -0.46
CA ALA A 267 8.84 21.51 -1.31
C ALA A 267 7.96 21.06 -2.47
N TRP A 268 6.69 20.76 -2.19
CA TRP A 268 5.72 20.39 -3.21
C TRP A 268 5.55 21.49 -4.27
N GLN A 269 5.39 22.74 -3.84
CA GLN A 269 5.28 23.89 -4.75
C GLN A 269 6.57 24.10 -5.55
N ASN A 270 7.74 23.94 -4.92
CA ASN A 270 9.02 24.05 -5.61
C ASN A 270 9.16 23.07 -6.78
N GLY A 271 8.78 21.79 -6.58
CA GLY A 271 8.78 20.80 -7.66
C GLY A 271 7.87 21.21 -8.84
N LEU A 272 6.68 21.77 -8.54
CA LEU A 272 5.77 22.29 -9.57
C LEU A 272 6.33 23.52 -10.30
N ASP A 273 7.04 24.40 -9.60
CA ASP A 273 7.59 25.63 -10.16
C ASP A 273 8.82 25.36 -11.05
N THR A 274 9.68 24.42 -10.66
CA THR A 274 10.93 24.12 -11.40
C THR A 274 10.77 23.01 -12.43
N GLY A 275 9.83 22.08 -12.23
CA GLY A 275 9.68 20.87 -13.03
C GLY A 275 10.76 19.80 -12.77
N ASP A 276 11.60 19.98 -11.74
CA ASP A 276 12.66 19.01 -11.41
C ASP A 276 12.07 17.69 -10.86
N TYR A 277 10.94 17.77 -10.17
CA TYR A 277 10.23 16.61 -9.61
C TYR A 277 8.75 16.92 -9.39
N TYR A 278 7.95 15.86 -9.31
CA TYR A 278 6.54 15.95 -8.95
C TYR A 278 6.23 15.04 -7.78
N LEU A 279 5.55 15.59 -6.77
CA LEU A 279 5.14 14.85 -5.60
C LEU A 279 3.65 14.44 -5.70
N LYS A 280 3.32 13.34 -5.04
CA LYS A 280 1.94 12.90 -4.79
C LYS A 280 1.83 12.31 -3.39
N LEU A 281 0.58 12.15 -2.95
CA LEU A 281 0.30 11.47 -1.70
C LEU A 281 0.74 10.00 -1.82
N CYS A 282 1.18 9.43 -0.71
CA CYS A 282 1.32 7.99 -0.54
C CYS A 282 0.23 7.52 0.43
N GLY A 283 -0.64 6.62 -0.02
CA GLY A 283 -1.79 6.18 0.78
C GLY A 283 -2.79 7.32 1.04
N SER A 284 -3.19 7.53 2.29
CA SER A 284 -4.17 8.57 2.64
C SER A 284 -3.55 9.97 2.79
N GLY A 285 -2.23 10.08 2.90
CA GLY A 285 -1.56 11.34 3.24
C GLY A 285 -1.65 11.69 4.73
N GLY A 286 -1.40 12.96 5.04
CA GLY A 286 -1.36 13.53 6.39
C GLY A 286 -0.14 13.13 7.21
N GLY A 287 0.78 12.36 6.64
CA GLY A 287 1.99 11.85 7.26
C GLY A 287 2.52 10.63 6.51
N GLY A 288 3.40 9.88 7.15
CA GLY A 288 4.08 8.72 6.58
C GLY A 288 5.06 9.15 5.50
N PHE A 289 4.88 8.61 4.30
CA PHE A 289 5.67 8.99 3.13
C PHE A 289 4.93 9.95 2.21
N LEU A 290 5.68 10.78 1.50
CA LEU A 290 5.26 11.33 0.21
C LEU A 290 5.98 10.57 -0.90
N LEU A 291 5.36 10.44 -2.06
CA LEU A 291 5.93 9.76 -3.22
C LEU A 291 6.31 10.80 -4.28
N GLY A 292 7.50 10.67 -4.84
CA GLY A 292 8.06 11.61 -5.80
C GLY A 292 8.59 10.92 -7.05
N PHE A 293 8.55 11.66 -8.16
CA PHE A 293 9.05 11.24 -9.47
C PHE A 293 9.97 12.33 -10.02
N THR A 294 11.12 11.95 -10.58
CA THR A 294 12.09 12.92 -11.11
C THR A 294 12.87 12.38 -12.29
N LYS A 295 13.19 13.25 -13.27
CA LYS A 295 14.21 12.96 -14.29
C LYS A 295 15.61 13.45 -13.86
N ASN A 296 15.70 14.12 -12.71
CA ASN A 296 16.89 14.81 -12.23
C ASN A 296 17.14 14.53 -10.74
N LEU A 297 17.58 13.31 -10.44
CA LEU A 297 17.87 12.87 -9.07
C LEU A 297 18.88 13.78 -8.34
N ARG A 298 19.83 14.37 -9.08
CA ARG A 298 20.81 15.30 -8.52
C ARG A 298 20.15 16.58 -7.99
N ALA A 299 19.14 17.11 -8.69
CA ALA A 299 18.40 18.29 -8.23
C ALA A 299 17.57 17.96 -6.98
N VAL A 300 16.88 16.81 -6.98
CA VAL A 300 16.12 16.30 -5.83
C VAL A 300 17.04 16.18 -4.60
N ASN A 301 18.12 15.42 -4.70
CA ASN A 301 19.03 15.21 -3.57
C ASN A 301 19.63 16.52 -3.07
N ARG A 302 19.97 17.46 -3.96
CA ARG A 302 20.46 18.79 -3.55
C ARG A 302 19.41 19.57 -2.75
N TYR A 303 18.17 19.62 -3.24
CA TYR A 303 17.10 20.38 -2.61
C TYR A 303 16.71 19.81 -1.24
N PHE A 304 16.46 18.49 -1.17
CA PHE A 304 16.00 17.85 0.05
C PHE A 304 17.11 17.75 1.11
N ASN A 305 18.38 17.50 0.73
CA ASN A 305 19.50 17.54 1.68
C ASN A 305 19.68 18.94 2.27
N ALA A 306 19.58 20.00 1.45
CA ALA A 306 19.66 21.38 1.93
C ALA A 306 18.50 21.75 2.88
N SER A 307 17.36 21.07 2.73
CA SER A 307 16.16 21.25 3.56
C SER A 307 16.12 20.31 4.78
N GLY A 308 17.15 19.47 4.98
CA GLY A 308 17.21 18.51 6.09
C GLY A 308 16.18 17.36 5.99
N MET A 309 15.67 17.08 4.78
CA MET A 309 14.66 16.06 4.53
C MET A 309 15.32 14.79 3.96
N GLU A 310 14.90 13.63 4.45
CA GLU A 310 15.41 12.34 4.01
C GLU A 310 14.70 11.86 2.73
N VAL A 311 15.49 11.58 1.70
CA VAL A 311 15.04 10.97 0.44
C VAL A 311 15.42 9.49 0.45
N ILE A 312 14.44 8.64 0.21
CA ILE A 312 14.61 7.19 0.09
C ILE A 312 14.38 6.84 -1.38
N HIS A 313 15.38 6.27 -2.04
CA HIS A 313 15.25 5.84 -3.43
C HIS A 313 14.58 4.46 -3.49
N LEU A 314 13.62 4.32 -4.40
CA LEU A 314 12.92 3.07 -4.67
C LEU A 314 13.54 2.34 -5.85
#